data_AF-A0A7C3GL84-F1
#
_entry.id   AF-A0A7C3GL84-F1
#
_cell.length_a   1.000
_cell.length_b   1.000
_cell.length_c   1.000
_cell.angle_alpha   90.00
_cell.angle_beta   90.00
_cell.angle_gamma   90.00
#
_symmetry.space_group_name_H-M   'P 1'
#
loop_
_entity.id
_entity.type
_entity.pdbx_description
1 polymer ?
#
loop_
_entity_poly.entity_id
_entity_poly.type
_entity_poly.pdbx_seq_one_letter_code
_entity_poly.pdbx_strand_id
1 'polypeptide(L)'
;MTVTRSTVGYYEQPMGVEQTSLTPVYILDLDMADSTSGDVLSSTAFIPAAPSLMNPLAEITSYAENTPPLLVNDVLTLTAADASQPLSALGYGDDLDFALGEAPYIYTWRLGSTGEVIGTGRSITHTVTFHDYANLGRDYDVPLPIILEVTDGAGHTSSSVRFFYFAETLPVYKIYLPLVTRR
;
A
#
# COMPACT_ATOMS: atom_id res chain seq x y z
N MET A 1 12.95 -3.85 4.68
CA MET A 1 13.87 -3.61 3.56
C MET A 1 14.66 -2.36 3.89
N THR A 2 15.98 -2.43 3.83
CA THR A 2 16.88 -1.31 4.12
C THR A 2 17.83 -1.11 2.96
N VAL A 3 18.05 0.13 2.54
CA VAL A 3 19.06 0.44 1.53
C VAL A 3 20.42 0.49 2.22
N THR A 4 21.34 -0.38 1.82
CA THR A 4 22.68 -0.46 2.41
C THR A 4 23.72 0.31 1.63
N ARG A 5 23.46 0.57 0.35
CA ARG A 5 24.29 1.41 -0.51
C ARG A 5 23.46 2.08 -1.60
N SER A 6 23.77 3.33 -1.87
CA SER A 6 23.30 4.06 -3.05
C SER A 6 24.50 4.54 -3.85
N THR A 7 24.52 4.33 -5.17
CA THR A 7 25.55 4.88 -6.05
C THR A 7 24.90 5.29 -7.37
N VAL A 8 25.28 6.46 -7.91
CA VAL A 8 24.83 6.90 -9.22
C VAL A 8 25.65 6.18 -10.29
N GLY A 9 24.98 5.57 -11.24
CA GLY A 9 25.59 4.89 -12.38
C GLY A 9 24.80 5.10 -13.66
N TYR A 10 25.16 4.35 -14.69
CA TYR A 10 24.43 4.31 -15.95
C TYR A 10 23.98 2.88 -16.22
N TYR A 11 22.73 2.73 -16.66
CA TYR A 11 22.17 1.45 -17.06
C TYR A 11 22.04 1.40 -18.58
N GLU A 12 22.54 0.32 -19.17
CA GLU A 12 22.32 -0.05 -20.57
C GLU A 12 21.14 -1.02 -20.64
N GLN A 13 20.22 -0.78 -21.58
CA GLN A 13 19.10 -1.68 -21.81
C GLN A 13 19.58 -3.06 -22.31
N PRO A 14 18.78 -4.14 -22.10
CA PRO A 14 19.13 -5.48 -22.56
C PRO A 14 19.42 -5.51 -24.07
N MET A 15 20.26 -6.45 -24.50
CA MET A 15 20.52 -6.67 -25.93
C MET A 15 19.22 -6.86 -26.71
N GLY A 16 18.99 -6.01 -27.74
CA GLY A 16 17.82 -6.10 -28.62
C GLY A 16 16.84 -4.92 -28.53
N VAL A 17 17.04 -3.99 -27.59
CA VAL A 17 16.38 -2.68 -27.53
C VAL A 17 17.47 -1.59 -27.51
N GLU A 18 17.26 -0.52 -28.28
CA GLU A 18 18.18 0.58 -28.59
C GLU A 18 19.40 0.75 -27.64
N GLN A 19 20.53 0.11 -27.99
CA GLN A 19 21.78 0.13 -27.23
C GLN A 19 22.55 1.48 -27.30
N THR A 20 21.92 2.53 -27.82
CA THR A 20 22.58 3.82 -28.07
C THR A 20 22.36 4.83 -26.95
N SER A 21 21.60 4.49 -25.89
CA SER A 21 21.25 5.43 -24.82
C SER A 21 21.57 4.87 -23.44
N LEU A 22 22.48 5.55 -22.74
CA LEU A 22 22.78 5.32 -21.32
C LEU A 22 21.79 6.09 -20.46
N THR A 23 20.97 5.37 -19.68
CA THR A 23 20.04 6.03 -18.73
C THR A 23 20.74 6.17 -17.39
N PRO A 24 20.85 7.37 -16.81
CA PRO A 24 21.39 7.53 -15.47
C PRO A 24 20.43 6.87 -14.46
N VAL A 25 20.98 6.07 -13.55
CA VAL A 25 20.21 5.32 -12.54
C VAL A 25 20.88 5.42 -11.17
N TYR A 26 20.06 5.40 -10.12
CA TYR A 26 20.50 5.03 -8.79
C TYR A 26 20.57 3.51 -8.71
N ILE A 27 21.77 3.00 -8.44
CA ILE A 27 22.02 1.60 -8.13
C ILE A 27 21.90 1.46 -6.61
N LEU A 28 20.85 0.77 -6.17
CA LEU A 28 20.55 0.56 -4.77
C LEU A 28 20.83 -0.89 -4.40
N ASP A 29 21.71 -1.11 -3.42
CA ASP A 29 21.83 -2.41 -2.77
C ASP A 29 20.83 -2.45 -1.61
N LEU A 30 19.95 -3.45 -1.66
CA LEU A 30 18.80 -3.61 -0.79
C LEU A 30 18.98 -4.86 0.04
N ASP A 31 18.91 -4.73 1.35
CA ASP A 31 18.82 -5.87 2.25
C ASP A 31 17.38 -6.05 2.72
N MET A 32 16.85 -7.25 2.43
CA MET A 32 15.54 -7.69 2.87
C MET A 32 15.75 -8.75 3.93
N ALA A 33 15.64 -8.34 5.20
CA ALA A 33 15.58 -9.30 6.30
C ALA A 33 14.24 -10.03 6.27
N ASP A 34 14.27 -11.36 6.23
CA ASP A 34 13.10 -12.17 6.53
C ASP A 34 12.81 -12.07 8.03
N SER A 35 11.63 -11.53 8.35
CA SER A 35 11.16 -11.36 9.72
C SER A 35 11.04 -12.66 10.52
N THR A 36 11.04 -13.81 9.85
CA THR A 36 10.79 -15.12 10.44
C THR A 36 12.07 -15.92 10.66
N SER A 37 13.00 -15.89 9.70
CA SER A 37 14.26 -16.64 9.74
C SER A 37 15.46 -15.81 10.20
N GLY A 38 15.39 -14.48 10.10
CA GLY A 38 16.53 -13.59 10.33
C GLY A 38 17.55 -13.59 9.19
N ASP A 39 17.31 -14.37 8.12
CA ASP A 39 18.15 -14.37 6.94
C ASP A 39 18.00 -13.04 6.19
N VAL A 40 19.11 -12.54 5.65
CA VAL A 40 19.15 -11.30 4.86
C VAL A 40 19.31 -11.67 3.40
N LEU A 41 18.30 -11.32 2.60
CA LEU A 41 18.36 -11.40 1.15
C LEU A 41 18.84 -10.05 0.60
N SER A 42 20.03 -10.04 0.02
CA SER A 42 20.54 -8.87 -0.70
C SER A 42 20.05 -8.87 -2.15
N SER A 43 19.57 -7.73 -2.63
CA SER A 43 19.12 -7.51 -4.00
C SER A 43 19.59 -6.16 -4.50
N THR A 44 19.92 -6.04 -5.78
CA THR A 44 20.26 -4.75 -6.38
C THR A 44 19.09 -4.25 -7.22
N ALA A 45 18.63 -3.03 -6.96
CA ALA A 45 17.59 -2.36 -7.74
C ALA A 45 18.15 -1.16 -8.49
N PHE A 46 17.59 -0.89 -9.66
CA PHE A 46 17.94 0.23 -10.51
C PHE A 46 16.75 1.17 -10.61
N ILE A 47 16.90 2.39 -10.11
CA ILE A 47 15.87 3.43 -10.20
C ILE A 47 16.36 4.51 -11.17
N PRO A 48 15.58 4.91 -12.19
CA PRO A 48 15.96 6.03 -13.06
C PRO A 48 16.30 7.26 -12.24
N ALA A 49 17.41 7.94 -12.54
CA ALA A 49 17.81 9.16 -11.84
C ALA A 49 17.08 10.42 -12.33
N ALA A 50 16.35 10.31 -13.44
CA ALA A 50 15.51 11.38 -13.96
C ALA A 50 14.11 11.32 -13.32
N PRO A 51 13.63 12.40 -12.66
CA PRO A 51 12.31 12.43 -12.02
C PRO A 51 11.16 12.09 -12.99
N SER A 52 11.28 12.49 -14.25
CA SER A 52 10.30 12.20 -15.31
C SER A 52 10.22 10.72 -15.72
N LEU A 53 11.06 9.86 -15.14
CA LEU A 53 11.05 8.41 -15.35
C LEU A 53 10.81 7.66 -14.03
N MET A 54 10.68 8.37 -12.91
CA MET A 54 10.42 7.79 -11.60
C MET A 54 8.91 7.73 -11.37
N ASN A 55 8.45 6.62 -10.79
CA ASN A 55 7.11 6.57 -10.23
C ASN A 55 7.12 7.18 -8.82
N PRO A 56 6.04 7.84 -8.36
CA PRO A 56 5.96 8.40 -7.03
C PRO A 56 5.98 7.33 -5.93
N LEU A 57 6.32 7.72 -4.70
CA LEU A 57 6.25 6.79 -3.57
C LEU A 57 4.78 6.53 -3.18
N ALA A 58 4.35 5.27 -3.27
CA ALA A 58 3.10 4.80 -2.69
C ALA A 58 3.40 3.88 -1.50
N GLU A 59 3.23 4.39 -0.29
CA GLU A 59 3.38 3.59 0.92
C GLU A 59 2.35 3.99 1.97
N ILE A 60 1.75 2.98 2.61
CA ILE A 60 0.88 3.15 3.76
C ILE A 60 1.74 3.05 5.02
N THR A 61 1.93 4.17 5.71
CA THR A 61 2.86 4.29 6.85
C THR A 61 2.21 3.93 8.18
N SER A 62 0.93 4.28 8.34
CA SER A 62 0.17 3.91 9.53
C SER A 62 -1.28 3.63 9.18
N TYR A 63 -1.86 2.71 9.96
CA TYR A 63 -3.27 2.44 9.99
C TYR A 63 -3.69 2.27 11.45
N ALA A 64 -4.90 2.72 11.78
CA ALA A 64 -5.49 2.53 13.09
C ALA A 64 -6.88 1.90 12.92
N GLU A 65 -7.07 0.77 13.58
CA GLU A 65 -8.33 0.05 13.69
C GLU A 65 -8.78 0.14 15.14
N ASN A 66 -10.04 0.54 15.37
CA ASN A 66 -10.56 0.63 16.74
C ASN A 66 -10.68 -0.75 17.40
N THR A 67 -11.07 -1.76 16.62
CA THR A 67 -11.25 -3.15 17.07
C THR A 67 -10.87 -4.11 15.94
N PRO A 68 -9.77 -4.88 16.05
CA PRO A 68 -9.50 -5.98 15.13
C PRO A 68 -10.17 -7.28 15.63
N PRO A 69 -10.84 -8.07 14.77
CA PRO A 69 -11.15 -7.82 13.35
C PRO A 69 -12.18 -6.68 13.18
N LEU A 70 -12.11 -5.98 12.05
CA LEU A 70 -13.00 -4.86 11.73
C LEU A 70 -14.47 -5.29 11.71
N LEU A 71 -15.32 -4.47 12.31
CA LEU A 71 -16.78 -4.60 12.32
C LEU A 71 -17.44 -3.52 11.46
N VAL A 72 -18.71 -3.76 11.10
CA VAL A 72 -19.53 -2.72 10.46
C VAL A 72 -19.66 -1.52 11.39
N ASN A 73 -19.46 -0.32 10.83
CA ASN A 73 -19.38 0.98 11.50
C ASN A 73 -18.08 1.25 12.25
N ASP A 74 -17.09 0.35 12.20
CA ASP A 74 -15.76 0.72 12.68
C ASP A 74 -15.15 1.80 11.79
N VAL A 75 -14.30 2.61 12.43
CA VAL A 75 -13.59 3.70 11.76
C VAL A 75 -12.17 3.25 11.52
N LEU A 76 -11.76 3.31 10.26
CA LEU A 76 -10.40 3.03 9.82
C LEU A 76 -9.72 4.34 9.45
N THR A 77 -8.62 4.66 10.13
CA THR A 77 -7.78 5.80 9.77
C THR A 77 -6.55 5.29 9.03
N LEU A 78 -6.29 5.83 7.83
CA LEU A 78 -5.18 5.46 6.98
C LEU A 78 -4.32 6.68 6.68
N THR A 79 -3.00 6.49 6.69
CA THR A 79 -2.05 7.54 6.38
C THR A 79 -0.98 7.04 5.43
N ALA A 80 -0.76 7.79 4.35
CA ALA A 80 0.28 7.55 3.37
C ALA A 80 1.59 8.26 3.76
N ALA A 81 2.71 7.72 3.29
CA ALA A 81 3.97 8.43 3.23
C ALA A 81 3.82 9.72 2.41
N ASP A 82 4.64 10.72 2.71
CA ASP A 82 4.67 11.95 1.95
C ASP A 82 5.61 11.80 0.76
N ALA A 83 5.05 11.57 -0.43
CA ALA A 83 5.81 11.40 -1.67
C ALA A 83 6.62 12.64 -2.06
N SER A 84 6.33 13.82 -1.50
CA SER A 84 7.10 15.04 -1.73
C SER A 84 8.39 15.11 -0.91
N GLN A 85 8.53 14.26 0.11
CA GLN A 85 9.71 14.23 0.95
C GLN A 85 10.81 13.39 0.31
N PRO A 86 12.08 13.76 0.52
CA PRO A 86 13.19 12.89 0.13
C PRO A 86 13.12 11.57 0.90
N LEU A 87 13.57 10.49 0.26
CA LEU A 87 13.56 9.14 0.86
C LEU A 87 14.38 9.09 2.16
N SER A 88 15.41 9.91 2.30
CA SER A 88 16.18 10.09 3.54
C SER A 88 15.32 10.57 4.71
N ALA A 89 14.47 11.58 4.50
CA ALA A 89 13.54 12.09 5.51
C ALA A 89 12.44 11.07 5.90
N LEU A 90 12.19 10.09 5.02
CA LEU A 90 11.27 8.98 5.26
C LEU A 90 11.94 7.76 5.91
N GLY A 91 13.26 7.80 6.13
CA GLY A 91 14.01 6.75 6.83
C GLY A 91 14.48 5.59 5.95
N TYR A 92 14.46 5.74 4.63
CA TYR A 92 14.92 4.69 3.69
C TYR A 92 16.45 4.61 3.56
N GLY A 93 17.15 5.70 3.89
CA GLY A 93 18.61 5.78 3.91
C GLY A 93 19.10 7.22 3.81
N ASP A 94 20.11 7.59 4.61
CA ASP A 94 20.58 8.98 4.74
C ASP A 94 21.10 9.57 3.42
N ASP A 95 21.63 8.73 2.52
CA ASP A 95 22.20 9.13 1.23
C ASP A 95 21.14 9.34 0.13
N LEU A 96 19.85 9.11 0.41
CA LEU A 96 18.76 9.23 -0.56
C LEU A 96 18.03 10.58 -0.46
N ASP A 97 18.76 11.66 -0.76
CA ASP A 97 18.26 13.03 -0.70
C ASP A 97 17.47 13.45 -1.97
N PHE A 98 16.53 12.61 -2.40
CA PHE A 98 15.63 12.91 -3.51
C PHE A 98 14.24 12.31 -3.25
N ALA A 99 13.20 12.99 -3.74
CA ALA A 99 11.83 12.50 -3.76
C ALA A 99 11.61 11.63 -5.00
N LEU A 100 10.65 10.71 -4.91
CA LEU A 100 10.24 9.88 -6.05
C LEU A 100 9.12 10.56 -6.84
N GLY A 101 9.21 10.52 -8.17
CA GLY A 101 8.26 11.17 -9.07
C GLY A 101 8.35 12.69 -9.07
N GLU A 102 7.40 13.35 -9.75
CA GLU A 102 7.36 14.80 -9.88
C GLU A 102 6.11 15.42 -9.22
N ALA A 103 6.28 16.51 -8.47
CA ALA A 103 5.14 17.24 -7.92
C ALA A 103 4.26 17.84 -9.05
N PRO A 104 2.93 17.98 -8.86
CA PRO A 104 2.15 17.69 -7.66
C PRO A 104 1.81 16.20 -7.47
N TYR A 105 1.63 15.78 -6.21
CA TYR A 105 1.25 14.41 -5.86
C TYR A 105 -0.24 14.33 -5.49
N ILE A 106 -0.94 13.36 -6.08
CA ILE A 106 -2.35 13.07 -5.85
C ILE A 106 -2.45 11.69 -5.20
N TYR A 107 -3.07 11.64 -4.03
CA TYR A 107 -3.31 10.41 -3.27
C TYR A 107 -4.77 10.00 -3.44
N THR A 108 -5.00 8.78 -3.91
CA THR A 108 -6.33 8.19 -4.07
C THR A 108 -6.38 6.88 -3.30
N TRP A 109 -7.39 6.71 -2.47
CA TRP A 109 -7.61 5.48 -1.72
C TRP A 109 -8.81 4.74 -2.29
N ARG A 110 -8.65 3.44 -2.51
CA ARG A 110 -9.68 2.59 -3.10
C ARG A 110 -9.90 1.31 -2.32
N LEU A 111 -11.12 0.80 -2.39
CA LEU A 111 -11.40 -0.59 -2.03
C LEU A 111 -10.93 -1.48 -3.17
N GLY A 112 -10.06 -2.44 -2.90
CA GLY A 112 -9.65 -3.41 -3.92
C GLY A 112 -10.75 -4.43 -4.26
N SER A 113 -11.78 -4.56 -3.40
CA SER A 113 -12.94 -5.44 -3.64
C SER A 113 -13.87 -4.89 -4.73
N THR A 114 -14.05 -3.57 -4.80
CA THR A 114 -15.01 -2.91 -5.70
C THR A 114 -14.38 -1.92 -6.68
N GLY A 115 -13.15 -1.48 -6.41
CA GLY A 115 -12.50 -0.36 -7.10
C GLY A 115 -13.01 1.03 -6.70
N GLU A 116 -13.96 1.10 -5.77
CA GLU A 116 -14.56 2.35 -5.30
C GLU A 116 -13.55 3.24 -4.59
N VAL A 117 -13.61 4.55 -4.84
CA VAL A 117 -12.77 5.55 -4.17
C VAL A 117 -13.36 5.85 -2.79
N ILE A 118 -12.61 5.53 -1.74
CA ILE A 118 -13.00 5.77 -0.35
C ILE A 118 -12.43 7.08 0.21
N GLY A 119 -11.49 7.71 -0.51
CA GLY A 119 -11.00 9.02 -0.13
C GLY A 119 -9.86 9.50 -1.01
N THR A 120 -9.55 10.78 -0.85
CA THR A 120 -8.40 11.44 -1.47
C THR A 120 -7.60 12.22 -0.44
N GLY A 121 -6.31 12.35 -0.67
CA GLY A 121 -5.38 13.02 0.23
C GLY A 121 -4.49 12.06 1.03
N ARG A 122 -3.46 12.62 1.66
CA ARG A 122 -2.41 11.84 2.33
C ARG A 122 -2.94 11.05 3.53
N SER A 123 -3.97 11.53 4.21
CA SER A 123 -4.63 10.81 5.30
C SER A 123 -6.13 10.82 5.07
N ILE A 124 -6.78 9.68 5.27
CA ILE A 124 -8.22 9.54 5.17
C ILE A 124 -8.78 8.84 6.40
N THR A 125 -10.08 9.02 6.60
CA THR A 125 -10.86 8.25 7.57
C THR A 125 -12.02 7.62 6.81
N HIS A 126 -12.14 6.30 6.87
CA HIS A 126 -13.18 5.52 6.21
C HIS A 126 -14.03 4.82 7.27
N THR A 127 -15.34 4.98 7.19
CA THR A 127 -16.27 4.20 8.03
C THR A 127 -16.63 2.93 7.30
N VAL A 128 -16.32 1.80 7.91
CA VAL A 128 -16.55 0.48 7.33
C VAL A 128 -18.04 0.23 7.17
N THR A 129 -18.47 -0.08 5.96
CA THR A 129 -19.87 -0.40 5.64
C THR A 129 -20.03 -1.85 5.24
N PHE A 130 -21.29 -2.33 5.26
CA PHE A 130 -21.64 -3.63 4.70
C PHE A 130 -21.22 -3.76 3.22
N HIS A 131 -21.29 -2.66 2.46
CA HIS A 131 -20.99 -2.66 1.03
C HIS A 131 -19.54 -3.01 0.74
N ASP A 132 -18.61 -2.56 1.59
CA ASP A 132 -17.17 -2.68 1.39
C ASP A 132 -16.72 -4.14 1.27
N TYR A 133 -17.38 -5.03 2.01
CA TYR A 133 -17.06 -6.45 2.06
C TYR A 133 -18.14 -7.37 1.47
N ALA A 134 -19.34 -6.86 1.13
CA ALA A 134 -20.43 -7.66 0.56
C ALA A 134 -20.03 -8.45 -0.70
N ASN A 135 -19.03 -7.96 -1.44
CA ASN A 135 -18.53 -8.57 -2.67
C ASN A 135 -17.38 -9.57 -2.44
N LEU A 136 -16.86 -9.70 -1.21
CA LEU A 136 -15.78 -10.61 -0.87
C LEU A 136 -16.24 -12.07 -0.63
N GLY A 137 -17.56 -12.32 -0.73
CA GLY A 137 -18.16 -13.62 -0.45
C GLY A 137 -18.46 -13.81 1.04
N ARG A 138 -19.33 -14.77 1.38
CA ARG A 138 -19.66 -15.12 2.78
C ARG A 138 -18.58 -15.94 3.49
N ASP A 139 -17.42 -16.11 2.85
CA ASP A 139 -16.29 -16.77 3.47
C ASP A 139 -15.54 -15.75 4.32
N TYR A 140 -15.68 -15.88 5.63
CA TYR A 140 -15.11 -15.00 6.66
C TYR A 140 -13.57 -14.91 6.67
N ASP A 141 -12.89 -15.63 5.76
CA ASP A 141 -11.43 -15.64 5.61
C ASP A 141 -10.93 -14.74 4.47
N VAL A 142 -11.81 -14.05 3.72
CA VAL A 142 -11.37 -13.15 2.65
C VAL A 142 -11.07 -11.76 3.21
N PRO A 143 -9.79 -11.32 3.22
CA PRO A 143 -9.45 -10.00 3.73
C PRO A 143 -9.94 -8.90 2.77
N LEU A 144 -10.30 -7.74 3.32
CA LEU A 144 -10.58 -6.53 2.53
C LEU A 144 -9.26 -5.89 2.09
N PRO A 145 -8.98 -5.86 0.77
CA PRO A 145 -7.87 -5.08 0.26
C PRO A 145 -8.23 -3.60 0.22
N ILE A 146 -7.35 -2.75 0.77
CA ILE A 146 -7.37 -1.30 0.54
C ILE A 146 -6.12 -0.93 -0.23
N ILE A 147 -6.34 -0.19 -1.30
CA ILE A 147 -5.32 0.21 -2.26
C ILE A 147 -5.09 1.71 -2.11
N LEU A 148 -3.84 2.08 -1.85
CA LEU A 148 -3.36 3.44 -2.02
C LEU A 148 -2.80 3.56 -3.43
N GLU A 149 -3.26 4.54 -4.21
CA GLU A 149 -2.68 4.96 -5.48
C GLU A 149 -2.12 6.36 -5.31
N VAL A 150 -0.86 6.57 -5.72
CA VAL A 150 -0.23 7.88 -5.76
C VAL A 150 0.10 8.19 -7.21
N THR A 151 -0.42 9.30 -7.72
CA THR A 151 -0.16 9.80 -9.07
C THR A 151 0.63 11.11 -8.98
N ASP A 152 1.67 11.24 -9.79
CA ASP A 152 2.53 12.41 -9.83
C ASP A 152 2.10 13.41 -10.93
N GLY A 153 2.78 14.56 -11.00
CA GLY A 153 2.52 15.63 -11.98
C GLY A 153 2.81 15.25 -13.42
N ALA A 154 3.67 14.25 -13.62
CA ALA A 154 4.01 13.68 -14.92
C ALA A 154 3.02 12.58 -15.35
N GLY A 155 2.09 12.18 -14.46
CA GLY A 155 1.09 11.15 -14.71
C GLY A 155 1.54 9.72 -14.37
N HIS A 156 2.72 9.56 -13.79
CA HIS A 156 3.17 8.27 -13.27
C HIS A 156 2.37 7.87 -12.05
N THR A 157 2.07 6.58 -11.91
CA THR A 157 1.27 6.07 -10.80
C THR A 157 1.95 4.89 -10.14
N SER A 158 1.96 4.90 -8.82
CA SER A 158 2.36 3.76 -7.98
C SER A 158 1.21 3.36 -7.07
N SER A 159 1.19 2.09 -6.67
CA SER A 159 0.18 1.58 -5.76
C SER A 159 0.76 0.73 -4.64
N SER A 160 0.07 0.76 -3.49
CA SER A 160 0.37 -0.06 -2.32
C SER A 160 -0.93 -0.67 -1.80
N VAL A 161 -0.88 -1.91 -1.35
CA VAL A 161 -2.07 -2.63 -0.84
C VAL A 161 -1.86 -2.98 0.63
N ARG A 162 -2.93 -2.83 1.42
CA ARG A 162 -3.04 -3.38 2.77
C ARG A 162 -4.30 -4.22 2.90
N PHE A 163 -4.21 -5.29 3.67
CA PHE A 163 -5.27 -6.26 3.85
C PHE A 163 -5.80 -6.17 5.29
N PHE A 164 -7.12 -6.11 5.42
CA PHE A 164 -7.82 -6.02 6.69
C PHE A 164 -8.74 -7.20 6.88
N TYR A 165 -8.81 -7.76 8.10
CA TYR A 165 -9.70 -8.88 8.40
C TYR A 165 -11.00 -8.39 9.02
N PHE A 166 -12.09 -9.05 8.63
CA PHE A 166 -13.46 -8.65 8.96
C PHE A 166 -14.17 -9.74 9.77
N ALA A 167 -15.02 -9.35 10.70
CA ALA A 167 -15.95 -10.26 11.35
C ALA A 167 -17.39 -9.74 11.26
N GLU A 168 -18.31 -10.55 10.76
CA GLU A 168 -19.73 -10.26 10.95
C GLU A 168 -20.18 -10.80 12.30
N THR A 169 -20.44 -9.92 13.26
CA THR A 169 -21.27 -10.31 14.40
C THR A 169 -22.73 -10.28 13.94
N LEU A 170 -23.21 -11.36 13.31
CA LEU A 170 -24.65 -11.50 13.12
C LEU A 170 -25.29 -11.61 14.51
N PRO A 171 -26.21 -10.71 14.92
CA PRO A 171 -26.96 -10.91 16.13
C PRO A 171 -27.82 -12.17 15.95
N VAL A 172 -27.39 -13.29 16.52
CA VAL A 172 -28.19 -14.51 16.57
C VAL A 172 -29.32 -14.26 17.56
N TYR A 173 -30.46 -13.79 17.06
CA TYR A 173 -31.69 -13.76 17.84
C TYR A 173 -32.13 -15.20 18.07
N LYS A 174 -31.93 -15.70 19.29
CA LYS A 174 -32.51 -16.99 19.70
C LYS A 174 -34.03 -16.85 19.69
N ILE A 175 -34.68 -17.43 18.68
CA ILE A 175 -36.13 -17.58 18.65
C ILE A 175 -36.48 -18.70 19.63
N TYR A 176 -37.00 -18.34 20.81
CA TYR A 176 -37.57 -19.30 21.74
C TYR A 176 -38.98 -19.65 21.27
N LEU A 177 -39.17 -20.88 20.76
CA LEU A 177 -40.51 -21.41 20.53
C LEU A 177 -41.19 -21.68 21.88
N PRO A 178 -42.46 -21.31 22.06
CA PRO A 178 -43.18 -21.62 23.29
C PRO A 178 -43.32 -23.14 23.45
N LEU A 179 -43.08 -23.63 24.66
CA LEU A 179 -43.23 -25.03 25.01
C LEU A 179 -44.71 -25.44 24.88
N VAL A 180 -45.03 -26.25 23.87
CA VAL A 180 -46.37 -26.84 23.72
C VAL A 180 -46.48 -28.04 24.66
N THR A 181 -47.09 -27.86 25.83
CA THR A 181 -47.51 -28.99 26.67
C THR A 181 -48.81 -29.57 26.12
N ARG A 182 -48.83 -30.85 25.72
CA ARG A 182 -50.07 -31.57 25.42
C ARG A 182 -50.90 -31.70 26.71
N ARG A 183 -52.18 -31.32 26.64
CA ARG A 183 -53.20 -31.72 27.62
C ARG A 183 -53.73 -33.10 27.30
#